data_AF-A0A9D8IVZ1-F1
#
_entry.id   AF-A0A9D8IVZ1-F1
#
_cell.length_a   1.000
_cell.length_b   1.000
_cell.length_c   1.000
_cell.angle_alpha   90.00
_cell.angle_beta   90.00
_cell.angle_gamma   90.00
#
_symmetry.space_group_name_H-M   'P 1'
#
loop_
_entity.id
_entity.type
_entity.pdbx_description
1 polymer ?
#
loop_
_entity_poly.entity_id
_entity_poly.type
_entity_poly.pdbx_seq_one_letter_code
_entity_poly.pdbx_strand_id
1 'polypeptide(L)'
;MKYMHDGGFQQHPLMRLTLGLTVVLLVGFLVTNFALYFAKMDLSPASVVSYYNGSEDDFRPARSYQSMLEVTHGHLAIMAIVMLMLTHLVIFAPFSRRWKISLIAAAFLSALSSEGSGWLVRFVSPSFAILKVLSFVTLQSTLTVLLTILGIYLVQARRRQKELRRILLVGESEEALEEEEARLP
;
A
#
# COMPACT_ATOMS: atom_id res chain seq x y z
N MET A 1 28.32 -2.88 16.03
CA MET A 1 27.61 -2.58 14.76
C MET A 1 27.34 -3.85 13.91
N LYS A 2 26.90 -4.96 14.52
CA LYS A 2 26.67 -6.23 13.78
C LYS A 2 25.35 -6.24 12.99
N TYR A 3 24.39 -5.39 13.36
CA TYR A 3 23.04 -5.35 12.75
C TYR A 3 22.96 -4.70 11.36
N MET A 4 23.93 -3.87 10.97
CA MET A 4 23.92 -3.19 9.66
C MET A 4 24.60 -4.01 8.55
N HIS A 5 25.37 -5.04 8.90
CA HIS A 5 26.18 -5.78 7.94
C HIS A 5 25.41 -6.94 7.27
N ASP A 6 24.46 -7.56 7.99
CA ASP A 6 23.82 -8.81 7.53
C ASP A 6 22.41 -8.64 6.94
N GLY A 7 21.90 -7.40 6.80
CA GLY A 7 20.55 -7.16 6.25
C GLY A 7 19.42 -7.81 7.06
N GLY A 8 19.69 -8.18 8.33
CA GLY A 8 18.85 -9.05 9.16
C GLY A 8 17.56 -8.41 9.67
N PHE A 9 17.22 -7.18 9.26
CA PHE A 9 15.97 -6.52 9.66
C PHE A 9 14.74 -7.38 9.34
N GLN A 10 14.75 -8.09 8.20
CA GLN A 10 13.68 -9.03 7.79
C GLN A 10 13.40 -10.14 8.81
N GLN A 11 14.38 -10.50 9.63
CA GLN A 11 14.29 -11.64 10.55
C GLN A 11 13.74 -11.25 11.92
N HIS A 12 13.68 -9.95 12.25
CA HIS A 12 13.25 -9.51 13.56
C HIS A 12 11.72 -9.64 13.72
N PRO A 13 11.22 -10.42 14.69
CA PRO A 13 9.79 -10.73 14.81
C PRO A 13 8.94 -9.47 15.07
N LEU A 14 9.45 -8.49 15.82
CA LEU A 14 8.72 -7.24 16.09
C LEU A 14 8.52 -6.40 14.82
N MET A 15 9.52 -6.35 13.94
CA MET A 15 9.39 -5.59 12.68
C MET A 15 8.37 -6.24 11.75
N ARG A 16 8.34 -7.57 11.72
CA ARG A 16 7.34 -8.31 10.93
C ARG A 16 5.93 -8.12 11.48
N LEU A 17 5.79 -8.02 12.81
CA LEU A 17 4.51 -7.74 13.44
C LEU A 17 4.02 -6.34 13.05
N THR A 18 4.84 -5.31 13.22
CA THR A 18 4.45 -3.93 12.88
C THR A 18 4.12 -3.78 11.40
N LEU A 19 4.96 -4.31 10.50
CA LEU A 19 4.69 -4.32 9.06
C LEU A 19 3.41 -5.09 8.72
N GLY A 20 3.18 -6.25 9.35
CA GLY A 20 1.97 -7.04 9.15
C GLY A 20 0.70 -6.29 9.57
N LEU A 21 0.71 -5.66 10.74
CA LEU A 21 -0.41 -4.83 11.22
C LEU A 21 -0.64 -3.62 10.31
N THR A 22 0.42 -2.95 9.86
CA THR A 22 0.33 -1.86 8.88
C THR A 22 -0.32 -2.34 7.58
N VAL A 23 0.06 -3.51 7.06
CA VAL A 23 -0.57 -4.08 5.86
C VAL A 23 -2.06 -4.32 6.08
N VAL A 24 -2.47 -4.86 7.24
CA VAL A 24 -3.89 -5.06 7.56
C VAL A 24 -4.65 -3.73 7.53
N LEU A 25 -4.11 -2.69 8.17
CA LEU A 25 -4.74 -1.36 8.19
C LEU A 25 -4.82 -0.75 6.78
N LEU A 26 -3.77 -0.89 5.97
CA LEU A 26 -3.75 -0.37 4.61
C LEU A 26 -4.67 -1.15 3.65
N VAL A 27 -4.85 -2.46 3.85
CA VAL A 27 -5.88 -3.23 3.14
C VAL A 27 -7.27 -2.77 3.56
N GLY A 28 -7.50 -2.53 4.85
CA GLY A 28 -8.73 -1.92 5.33
C GLY A 28 -9.00 -0.56 4.68
N PHE A 29 -7.98 0.29 4.60
CA PHE A 29 -8.02 1.56 3.88
C PHE A 29 -8.35 1.41 2.39
N LEU A 30 -7.73 0.44 1.71
CA LEU A 30 -8.01 0.14 0.30
C LEU A 30 -9.50 -0.20 0.09
N VAL A 31 -10.03 -1.09 0.94
CA VAL A 31 -11.42 -1.55 0.89
C VAL A 31 -12.39 -0.41 1.20
N THR A 32 -12.15 0.37 2.26
CA THR A 32 -13.02 1.50 2.61
C THR A 32 -12.97 2.61 1.56
N ASN A 33 -11.79 2.89 1.00
CA ASN A 33 -11.67 3.86 -0.10
C ASN A 33 -12.43 3.39 -1.34
N PHE A 34 -12.37 2.10 -1.66
CA PHE A 34 -13.14 1.53 -2.76
C PHE A 34 -14.65 1.62 -2.50
N ALA A 35 -15.11 1.20 -1.33
CA ALA A 35 -16.52 1.27 -0.94
C ALA A 35 -17.05 2.71 -0.94
N LEU A 36 -16.29 3.66 -0.39
CA LEU A 36 -16.67 5.08 -0.35
C LEU A 36 -16.72 5.72 -1.74
N TYR A 37 -15.87 5.28 -2.67
CA TYR A 37 -15.94 5.74 -4.05
C TYR A 37 -17.26 5.29 -4.69
N PHE A 38 -17.56 3.99 -4.65
CA PHE A 38 -18.77 3.41 -5.23
C PHE A 38 -20.08 3.82 -4.53
N ALA A 39 -20.00 4.21 -3.25
CA ALA A 39 -21.15 4.75 -2.53
C ALA A 39 -21.50 6.18 -2.96
N LYS A 40 -20.58 6.90 -3.60
CA LYS A 40 -20.72 8.32 -3.95
C LYS A 40 -20.77 8.59 -5.45
N MET A 41 -20.09 7.74 -6.21
CA MET A 41 -19.85 7.84 -7.65
C MET A 41 -19.78 6.43 -8.23
N ASP A 42 -19.85 6.32 -9.54
CA ASP A 42 -19.52 5.09 -10.28
C ASP A 42 -18.34 5.37 -11.23
N LEU A 43 -18.02 4.41 -12.11
CA LEU A 43 -16.93 4.55 -13.08
C LEU A 43 -17.31 5.40 -14.31
N SER A 44 -18.54 5.91 -14.39
CA SER A 44 -18.96 6.84 -15.43
C SER A 44 -18.47 8.27 -15.13
N PRO A 45 -17.94 8.98 -16.14
CA PRO A 45 -17.58 10.38 -15.97
C PRO A 45 -18.77 11.26 -15.55
N ALA A 46 -19.99 10.94 -15.99
CA ALA A 46 -21.20 11.69 -15.65
C ALA A 46 -21.49 11.67 -14.14
N SER A 47 -21.33 10.52 -13.49
CA SER A 47 -21.50 10.36 -12.04
C SER A 47 -20.50 11.21 -11.25
N VAL A 48 -19.25 11.28 -11.72
CA VAL A 48 -18.22 12.16 -11.15
C VAL A 48 -18.60 13.63 -11.29
N VAL A 49 -19.08 14.06 -12.47
CA VAL A 49 -19.53 15.45 -12.68
C VAL A 49 -20.68 15.78 -11.75
N SER A 50 -21.70 14.93 -11.67
CA SER A 50 -22.83 15.08 -10.73
C SER A 50 -22.35 15.18 -9.28
N TYR A 51 -21.33 14.39 -8.89
CA TYR A 51 -20.77 14.42 -7.55
C TYR A 51 -20.07 15.72 -7.17
N TYR A 52 -19.31 16.31 -8.09
CA TYR A 52 -18.58 17.55 -7.82
C TYR A 52 -19.42 18.80 -8.08
N ASN A 53 -20.18 18.84 -9.17
CA ASN A 53 -20.94 20.01 -9.61
C ASN A 53 -22.38 20.04 -9.07
N GLY A 54 -22.82 18.98 -8.39
CA GLY A 54 -24.19 18.86 -7.90
C GLY A 54 -25.10 18.20 -8.93
N SER A 55 -26.28 17.84 -8.44
CA SER A 55 -27.33 17.17 -9.21
C SER A 55 -28.68 17.66 -8.72
N GLU A 56 -29.50 18.18 -9.63
CA GLU A 56 -30.87 18.58 -9.31
C GLU A 56 -31.75 17.36 -9.03
N ASP A 57 -31.56 16.28 -9.79
CA ASP A 57 -32.29 15.01 -9.63
C ASP A 57 -32.09 14.40 -8.24
N ASP A 58 -30.88 14.53 -7.69
CA ASP A 58 -30.52 14.04 -6.35
C ASP A 58 -30.66 15.10 -5.25
N PHE A 59 -31.19 16.29 -5.58
CA PHE A 59 -31.27 17.45 -4.70
C PHE A 59 -29.95 17.77 -3.98
N ARG A 60 -28.82 17.56 -4.66
CA ARG A 60 -27.49 17.69 -4.09
C ARG A 60 -26.78 18.95 -4.60
N PRO A 61 -26.38 19.87 -3.71
CA PRO A 61 -25.64 21.05 -4.13
C PRO A 61 -24.22 20.68 -4.60
N ALA A 62 -23.65 21.57 -5.43
CA ALA A 62 -22.26 21.49 -5.81
C ALA A 62 -21.34 21.51 -4.58
N ARG A 63 -20.20 20.81 -4.67
CA ARG A 63 -19.18 20.86 -3.62
C ARG A 63 -18.67 22.28 -3.43
N SER A 64 -18.61 22.71 -2.16
CA SER A 64 -18.04 24.00 -1.78
C SER A 64 -16.52 23.95 -1.81
N TYR A 65 -15.90 25.11 -2.06
CA TYR A 65 -14.44 25.27 -2.05
C TYR A 65 -13.83 24.82 -0.71
N GLN A 66 -14.42 25.26 0.40
CA GLN A 66 -13.95 24.90 1.75
C GLN A 66 -13.96 23.39 1.98
N SER A 67 -15.07 22.71 1.63
CA SER A 67 -15.18 21.26 1.80
C SER A 67 -14.11 20.51 0.98
N MET A 68 -13.83 20.98 -0.24
CA MET A 68 -12.78 20.38 -1.07
C MET A 68 -11.38 20.65 -0.52
N LEU A 69 -11.15 21.84 0.04
CA LEU A 69 -9.87 22.20 0.66
C LEU A 69 -9.58 21.37 1.90
N GLU A 70 -10.57 21.17 2.77
CA GLU A 70 -10.45 20.32 3.96
C GLU A 70 -10.09 18.88 3.61
N VAL A 71 -10.78 18.29 2.62
CA VAL A 71 -10.48 16.94 2.13
C VAL A 71 -9.07 16.88 1.54
N THR A 72 -8.71 17.84 0.68
CA THR A 72 -7.39 17.88 0.03
C THR A 72 -6.27 18.03 1.05
N HIS A 73 -6.44 18.89 2.05
CA HIS A 73 -5.45 19.10 3.11
C HIS A 73 -5.19 17.79 3.88
N GLY A 74 -6.25 17.10 4.30
CA GLY A 74 -6.13 15.81 4.99
C GLY A 74 -5.54 14.71 4.11
N HIS A 75 -6.02 14.59 2.87
CA HIS A 75 -5.58 13.55 1.94
C HIS A 75 -4.11 13.73 1.53
N LEU A 76 -3.66 14.95 1.22
CA LEU A 76 -2.28 15.17 0.82
C LEU A 76 -1.28 14.77 1.92
N ALA A 77 -1.57 15.12 3.18
CA ALA A 77 -0.70 14.80 4.31
C ALA A 77 -0.56 13.27 4.49
N ILE A 78 -1.69 12.55 4.54
CA ILE A 78 -1.66 11.10 4.76
C ILE A 78 -1.13 10.35 3.53
N MET A 79 -1.46 10.78 2.32
CA MET A 79 -0.97 10.17 1.08
C MET A 79 0.54 10.31 0.97
N ALA A 80 1.13 11.46 1.32
CA ALA A 80 2.58 11.63 1.32
C ALA A 80 3.27 10.57 2.19
N ILE A 81 2.76 10.33 3.40
CA ILE A 81 3.32 9.35 4.34
C ILE A 81 3.10 7.92 3.86
N VAL A 82 1.89 7.57 3.41
CA VAL A 82 1.56 6.22 2.94
C VAL A 82 2.36 5.85 1.69
N MET A 83 2.45 6.77 0.71
CA MET A 83 3.22 6.55 -0.51
C MET A 83 4.71 6.43 -0.19
N LEU A 84 5.26 7.32 0.64
CA LEU A 84 6.64 7.21 1.10
C LEU A 84 6.90 5.84 1.73
N MET A 85 6.07 5.43 2.69
CA MET A 85 6.25 4.16 3.42
C MET A 85 6.22 2.94 2.48
N LEU A 86 5.20 2.83 1.62
CA LEU A 86 5.07 1.68 0.72
C LEU A 86 6.17 1.65 -0.34
N THR A 87 6.45 2.79 -0.97
CA THR A 87 7.44 2.87 -2.05
C THR A 87 8.87 2.75 -1.54
N HIS A 88 9.16 3.24 -0.34
CA HIS A 88 10.47 3.09 0.28
C HIS A 88 10.81 1.62 0.55
N LEU A 89 9.82 0.82 0.98
CA LEU A 89 10.00 -0.62 1.14
C LEU A 89 10.29 -1.34 -0.19
N VAL A 90 9.69 -0.88 -1.29
CA VAL A 90 9.93 -1.45 -2.64
C VAL A 90 11.36 -1.26 -3.13
N ILE A 91 12.08 -0.25 -2.63
CA ILE A 91 13.50 -0.03 -2.99
C ILE A 91 14.35 -1.26 -2.62
N PHE A 92 14.02 -1.92 -1.52
CA PHE A 92 14.72 -3.12 -1.02
C PHE A 92 14.22 -4.43 -1.66
N ALA A 93 13.14 -4.38 -2.43
CA ALA A 93 12.63 -5.57 -3.11
C ALA A 93 13.56 -5.99 -4.26
N PRO A 94 13.67 -7.30 -4.59
CA PRO A 94 14.56 -7.82 -5.63
C PRO A 94 14.02 -7.58 -7.06
N PHE A 95 13.51 -6.38 -7.35
CA PHE A 95 13.03 -5.99 -8.69
C PHE A 95 14.08 -5.19 -9.47
N SER A 96 13.92 -5.17 -10.80
CA SER A 96 14.75 -4.33 -11.66
C SER A 96 14.51 -2.84 -11.38
N ARG A 97 15.53 -2.01 -11.64
CA ARG A 97 15.47 -0.56 -11.42
C ARG A 97 14.30 0.11 -12.13
N ARG A 98 13.95 -0.34 -13.35
CA ARG A 98 12.84 0.21 -14.14
C ARG A 98 11.50 -0.01 -13.42
N TRP A 99 11.22 -1.23 -12.95
CA TRP A 99 9.99 -1.54 -12.22
C TRP A 99 9.86 -0.71 -10.93
N LYS A 100 10.95 -0.54 -10.19
CA LYS A 100 10.95 0.30 -8.98
C LYS A 100 10.56 1.73 -9.31
N ILE A 101 11.20 2.34 -10.31
CA ILE A 101 10.89 3.72 -10.74
C ILE A 101 9.44 3.82 -11.20
N SER A 102 8.96 2.88 -12.01
CA SER A 102 7.58 2.87 -12.50
C SER A 102 6.56 2.79 -11.37
N LEU A 103 6.77 1.93 -10.36
CA LEU A 103 5.87 1.81 -9.20
C LEU A 103 5.88 3.08 -8.34
N ILE A 104 7.06 3.67 -8.10
CA ILE A 104 7.19 4.93 -7.36
C ILE A 104 6.44 6.04 -8.11
N ALA A 105 6.72 6.21 -9.41
CA ALA A 105 6.09 7.25 -10.22
C ALA A 105 4.57 7.04 -10.30
N ALA A 106 4.11 5.81 -10.54
CA ALA A 106 2.69 5.48 -10.60
C ALA A 106 1.98 5.82 -9.27
N ALA A 107 2.59 5.49 -8.12
CA ALA A 107 2.02 5.75 -6.81
C ALA A 107 1.81 7.26 -6.56
N PHE A 108 2.87 8.05 -6.77
CA PHE A 108 2.80 9.50 -6.52
C PHE A 108 1.94 10.25 -7.55
N LEU A 109 2.08 9.92 -8.84
CA LEU A 109 1.30 10.58 -9.90
C LEU A 109 -0.18 10.26 -9.77
N SER A 110 -0.55 9.00 -9.54
CA SER A 110 -1.96 8.63 -9.38
C SER A 110 -2.59 9.22 -8.12
N ALA A 111 -1.85 9.32 -7.02
CA ALA A 111 -2.32 9.99 -5.80
C ALA A 111 -2.59 11.49 -6.05
N LEU A 112 -1.63 12.19 -6.66
CA LEU A 112 -1.75 13.62 -6.95
C LEU A 112 -2.88 13.89 -7.97
N SER A 113 -2.97 13.09 -9.03
CA SER A 113 -4.04 13.20 -10.02
C SER A 113 -5.41 12.83 -9.43
N SER A 114 -5.49 11.87 -8.50
CA SER A 114 -6.74 11.52 -7.82
C SER A 114 -7.29 12.69 -7.03
N GLU A 115 -6.46 13.40 -6.26
CA GLU A 115 -6.94 14.56 -5.49
C GLU A 115 -7.14 15.79 -6.39
N GLY A 116 -6.21 16.06 -7.31
CA GLY A 116 -6.26 17.22 -8.20
C GLY A 116 -7.41 17.18 -9.21
N SER A 117 -7.80 16.01 -9.69
CA SER A 117 -8.87 15.88 -10.69
C SER A 117 -10.24 16.34 -10.17
N GLY A 118 -10.51 16.22 -8.87
CA GLY A 118 -11.75 16.76 -8.29
C GLY A 118 -11.84 18.29 -8.44
N TRP A 119 -10.72 18.98 -8.23
CA TRP A 119 -10.62 20.43 -8.44
C TRP A 119 -10.81 20.81 -9.91
N LEU A 120 -10.19 20.05 -10.82
CA LEU A 120 -10.33 20.29 -12.26
C LEU A 120 -11.78 20.10 -12.74
N VAL A 121 -12.48 19.06 -12.27
CA VAL A 121 -13.89 18.83 -12.60
C VAL A 121 -14.76 19.99 -12.11
N ARG A 122 -14.49 20.49 -10.90
CA ARG A 122 -15.33 21.51 -10.26
C ARG A 122 -15.12 22.93 -10.79
N PHE A 123 -13.87 23.30 -11.08
CA PHE A 123 -13.47 24.68 -11.32
C PHE A 123 -12.90 24.94 -12.72
N VAL A 124 -12.55 23.91 -13.48
CA VAL A 124 -11.96 24.07 -14.82
C VAL A 124 -12.91 23.55 -15.91
N SER A 125 -13.21 22.25 -15.90
CA SER A 125 -14.13 21.66 -16.89
C SER A 125 -14.64 20.29 -16.46
N PRO A 126 -15.92 19.96 -16.70
CA PRO A 126 -16.47 18.62 -16.51
C PRO A 126 -15.73 17.50 -17.26
N SER A 127 -15.03 17.83 -18.36
CA SER A 127 -14.29 16.82 -19.16
C SER A 127 -13.16 16.12 -18.38
N PHE A 128 -12.66 16.74 -17.31
CA PHE A 128 -11.66 16.13 -16.42
C PHE A 128 -12.21 14.99 -15.55
N ALA A 129 -13.50 14.68 -15.64
CA ALA A 129 -14.10 13.55 -14.92
C ALA A 129 -13.46 12.21 -15.33
N ILE A 130 -13.06 12.07 -16.60
CA ILE A 130 -12.32 10.90 -17.07
C ILE A 130 -10.99 10.75 -16.33
N LEU A 131 -10.27 11.87 -16.13
CA LEU A 131 -9.02 11.86 -15.37
C LEU A 131 -9.25 11.40 -13.92
N LYS A 132 -10.36 11.78 -13.29
CA LYS A 132 -10.71 11.32 -11.93
C LYS A 132 -10.88 9.80 -11.87
N VAL A 133 -11.63 9.23 -12.81
CA VAL A 133 -11.85 7.76 -12.88
C VAL A 133 -10.53 7.04 -13.12
N LEU A 134 -9.76 7.47 -14.13
CA LEU A 134 -8.46 6.86 -14.45
C LEU A 134 -7.47 6.95 -13.28
N SER A 135 -7.42 8.10 -12.60
CA SER A 135 -6.54 8.31 -11.44
C SER A 135 -6.93 7.41 -10.28
N PHE A 136 -8.24 7.28 -10.01
CA PHE A 136 -8.74 6.37 -8.98
C PHE A 136 -8.38 4.91 -9.28
N VAL A 137 -8.66 4.42 -10.49
CA VAL A 137 -8.33 3.04 -10.87
C VAL A 137 -6.82 2.78 -10.81
N THR A 138 -6.01 3.73 -11.30
CA THR A 138 -4.55 3.62 -11.29
C THR A 138 -4.01 3.61 -9.86
N LEU A 139 -4.54 4.48 -8.98
CA LEU A 139 -4.16 4.55 -7.58
C LEU A 139 -4.51 3.25 -6.84
N GLN A 140 -5.75 2.77 -7.00
CA GLN A 140 -6.21 1.52 -6.38
C GLN A 140 -5.40 0.32 -6.85
N SER A 141 -5.13 0.22 -8.16
CA SER A 141 -4.31 -0.85 -8.73
C SER A 141 -2.88 -0.79 -8.22
N THR A 142 -2.28 0.40 -8.17
CA THR A 142 -0.92 0.59 -7.69
C THR A 142 -0.80 0.22 -6.21
N LEU A 143 -1.72 0.68 -5.37
CA LEU A 143 -1.77 0.31 -3.95
C LEU A 143 -1.94 -1.20 -3.76
N THR A 144 -2.83 -1.83 -4.52
CA THR A 144 -3.04 -3.28 -4.47
C THR A 144 -1.76 -4.04 -4.81
N VAL A 145 -1.05 -3.63 -5.86
CA VAL A 145 0.23 -4.24 -6.26
C VAL A 145 1.28 -4.08 -5.17
N LEU A 146 1.45 -2.87 -4.62
CA LEU A 146 2.41 -2.59 -3.55
C LEU A 146 2.13 -3.42 -2.29
N LEU A 147 0.86 -3.49 -1.87
CA LEU A 147 0.44 -4.29 -0.71
C LEU A 147 0.61 -5.79 -0.96
N THR A 148 0.33 -6.27 -2.17
CA THR A 148 0.52 -7.67 -2.55
C THR A 148 2.00 -8.05 -2.49
N ILE A 149 2.88 -7.22 -3.06
CA ILE A 149 4.33 -7.40 -3.00
C ILE A 149 4.80 -7.49 -1.54
N LEU A 150 4.36 -6.54 -0.70
CA LEU A 150 4.75 -6.51 0.70
C LEU A 150 4.22 -7.73 1.47
N GLY A 151 2.97 -8.15 1.20
CA GLY A 151 2.37 -9.34 1.78
C GLY A 151 3.14 -10.62 1.42
N ILE A 152 3.48 -10.80 0.14
CA ILE A 152 4.30 -11.93 -0.33
C ILE A 152 5.66 -11.94 0.37
N TYR A 153 6.31 -10.79 0.45
CA TYR A 153 7.61 -10.66 1.10
C TYR A 153 7.56 -11.03 2.59
N LEU A 154 6.53 -10.59 3.32
CA LEU A 154 6.34 -10.96 4.74
C LEU A 154 6.08 -12.46 4.93
N VAL A 155 5.33 -13.09 4.02
CA VAL A 155 5.07 -14.54 4.04
C VAL A 155 6.34 -15.33 3.75
N GLN A 156 7.12 -14.93 2.75
CA GLN A 156 8.39 -15.57 2.40
C GLN A 156 9.40 -15.46 3.54
N ALA A 157 9.55 -14.29 4.15
CA ALA A 157 10.41 -14.08 5.31
C ALA A 157 10.02 -14.99 6.50
N ARG A 158 8.72 -15.21 6.72
CA ARG A 158 8.23 -16.14 7.75
C ARG A 158 8.62 -17.59 7.47
N ARG A 159 8.50 -18.04 6.22
CA ARG A 159 8.79 -19.42 5.82
C ARG A 159 10.28 -19.72 5.99
N ARG A 160 11.15 -18.84 5.49
CA ARG A 160 12.61 -18.97 5.60
C ARG A 160 13.07 -19.06 7.06
N GLN A 161 12.49 -18.26 7.96
CA GLN A 161 12.79 -18.31 9.40
C GLN A 161 12.35 -19.62 10.06
N LYS A 162 11.16 -20.14 9.74
CA LYS A 162 10.70 -21.43 10.27
C LYS A 162 11.59 -22.58 9.82
N GLU A 163 12.03 -22.54 8.56
CA GLU A 163 12.91 -23.56 7.99
C GLU A 163 14.30 -23.54 8.62
N LEU A 164 14.93 -22.36 8.75
CA LEU A 164 16.20 -22.18 9.46
C LEU A 164 16.12 -22.69 10.91
N ARG A 165 15.07 -22.33 11.64
CA ARG A 165 14.88 -22.80 13.02
C ARG A 165 14.69 -24.31 13.09
N ARG A 166 14.02 -24.92 12.12
CA ARG A 166 13.85 -26.38 12.05
C ARG A 166 15.20 -27.07 11.81
N ILE A 167 16.01 -26.56 10.88
CA ILE A 167 17.33 -27.13 10.57
C ILE A 167 18.24 -27.03 11.81
N LEU A 168 18.27 -25.88 12.48
CA LEU A 168 19.08 -25.70 13.69
C LEU A 168 18.66 -26.66 14.82
N LEU A 169 17.36 -26.82 15.06
CA LEU A 169 16.87 -27.76 16.08
C LEU A 169 17.17 -29.23 15.74
N VAL A 170 17.16 -29.60 14.46
CA VAL A 170 17.55 -30.96 14.02
C VAL A 170 19.05 -31.16 14.20
N GLY A 171 19.88 -30.19 13.80
CA GLY A 171 21.33 -30.25 14.01
C GLY A 171 21.71 -30.33 15.49
N GLU A 172 21.10 -29.51 16.35
CA GLU A 172 21.29 -29.58 17.81
C GLU A 172 20.86 -30.95 18.38
N SER A 173 19.82 -31.57 17.82
CA SER A 173 19.39 -32.91 18.25
C SER A 173 20.33 -34.02 17.79
N GLU A 174 20.92 -33.91 16.59
CA GLU A 174 21.89 -34.88 16.09
C GLU A 174 23.20 -34.80 16.87
N GLU A 175 23.72 -33.58 17.11
CA GLU A 175 24.92 -33.37 17.94
C GLU A 175 24.73 -33.89 19.37
N ALA A 176 23.55 -33.68 19.97
CA ALA A 176 23.24 -34.18 21.31
C ALA A 176 23.21 -35.73 21.38
N LEU A 177 22.72 -36.39 20.32
CA LEU A 177 22.71 -37.86 20.24
C LEU A 177 24.13 -38.42 20.06
N GLU A 178 24.95 -37.79 19.21
CA GLU A 178 26.35 -38.18 19.02
C GLU A 178 27.16 -38.03 20.32
N GLU A 179 26.95 -36.95 21.08
CA GLU A 179 27.58 -36.77 22.39
C GLU A 179 27.13 -37.81 23.43
N GLU A 180 25.87 -38.22 23.40
CA GLU A 180 25.35 -39.25 24.31
C GLU A 180 25.90 -40.63 23.96
N GLU A 181 25.94 -40.99 22.67
CA GLU A 181 26.51 -42.24 22.18
C GLU A 181 28.02 -42.33 22.46
N ALA A 182 28.77 -41.23 22.30
CA ALA A 182 30.19 -41.16 22.62
C ALA A 182 30.52 -41.27 24.13
N ARG A 183 29.53 -41.09 25.02
CA ARG A 183 29.68 -41.26 26.48
C ARG A 183 29.31 -42.66 26.96
N LEU A 184 28.74 -43.51 26.12
CA LEU A 184 28.45 -44.91 26.45
C LEU A 184 29.75 -45.74 26.32
N PRO A 185 30.11 -46.54 27.35
CA PRO A 185 31.36 -47.32 27.38
C PRO A 185 31.38 -48.51 26.43
#